data_AF-A0A7C5VDB8-F1
#
_entry.id   AF-A0A7C5VDB8-F1
#
_cell.length_a   1.000
_cell.length_b   1.000
_cell.length_c   1.000
_cell.angle_alpha   90.00
_cell.angle_beta   90.00
_cell.angle_gamma   90.00
#
_symmetry.space_group_name_H-M   'P 1'
#
loop_
_entity.id
_entity.type
_entity.pdbx_description
1 polymer ?
#
loop_
_entity_poly.entity_id
_entity_poly.type
_entity_poly.pdbx_seq_one_letter_code
_entity_poly.pdbx_strand_id
1 'polypeptide(L)'
;MTPRLAGLTIMSVDETPMGVMTFPCQVCQSPLQADETQVGTLVRCPVCKTALLVPDPVAHQPRSPQAGPLNPPAAASTRATSYATPTRAVPSVSSAPAPPQNSPPLPRRVTVPASLLAGRVPGSPDKRYGFNCVYCSSRLEATEAVAAQEGVCPTCGNTITIPILDKYGRLIDPVTRQIIKQDPHPVHAYAAAGDRAPKIVRLTDGSQAIECPRCRSLSVVTANN
;
A
#
# COMPACT_ATOMS: atom_id res chain seq x y z
N MET A 1 15.91 70.78 -36.55
CA MET A 1 16.06 69.40 -37.04
C MET A 1 15.90 68.48 -35.83
N THR A 2 14.73 67.89 -35.66
CA THR A 2 14.37 67.07 -34.48
C THR A 2 13.73 65.80 -35.02
N PRO A 3 14.28 64.60 -34.75
CA PRO A 3 13.69 63.37 -35.25
C PRO A 3 12.45 62.98 -34.44
N ARG A 4 11.39 62.66 -35.17
CA ARG A 4 10.12 62.10 -34.70
C ARG A 4 10.35 60.64 -34.30
N LEU A 5 10.16 60.30 -33.02
CA LEU A 5 10.12 58.92 -32.55
C LEU A 5 8.77 58.29 -32.92
N ALA A 6 8.81 57.23 -33.72
CA ALA A 6 7.65 56.41 -34.06
C ALA A 6 7.28 55.52 -32.86
N GLY A 7 5.99 55.52 -32.51
CA GLY A 7 5.44 54.74 -31.41
C GLY A 7 5.37 53.25 -31.75
N LEU A 8 5.94 52.43 -30.87
CA LEU A 8 5.72 50.99 -30.83
C LEU A 8 4.35 50.71 -30.18
N THR A 9 3.42 50.23 -30.99
CA THR A 9 2.14 49.68 -30.52
C THR A 9 2.39 48.30 -29.92
N ILE A 10 2.26 48.17 -28.60
CA ILE A 10 2.30 46.89 -27.89
C ILE A 10 0.99 46.16 -28.22
N MET A 11 1.08 45.05 -28.96
CA MET A 11 -0.06 44.18 -29.21
C MET A 11 -0.39 43.43 -27.92
N SER A 12 -1.61 43.61 -27.42
CA SER A 12 -2.18 42.90 -26.28
C SER A 12 -2.10 41.40 -26.50
N VAL A 13 -1.42 40.69 -25.60
CA VAL A 13 -1.44 39.23 -25.51
C VAL A 13 -2.84 38.81 -25.09
N ASP A 14 -3.50 38.03 -25.93
CA ASP A 14 -4.78 37.40 -25.67
C ASP A 14 -4.61 36.48 -24.44
N GLU A 15 -5.21 36.85 -23.31
CA GLU A 15 -5.30 36.02 -22.10
C GLU A 15 -6.17 34.81 -22.45
N THR A 16 -5.54 33.75 -22.94
CA THR A 16 -6.20 32.45 -23.13
C THR A 16 -6.76 32.04 -21.75
N PRO A 17 -8.09 31.82 -21.62
CA PRO A 17 -8.67 31.48 -20.33
C PRO A 17 -8.04 30.19 -19.81
N MET A 18 -7.36 30.30 -18.66
CA MET A 18 -6.77 29.14 -17.99
C MET A 18 -7.88 28.13 -17.70
N GLY A 19 -7.74 26.93 -18.24
CA GLY A 19 -8.74 25.88 -18.10
C GLY A 19 -8.85 25.44 -16.64
N VAL A 20 -10.03 25.63 -16.05
CA VAL A 20 -10.36 25.02 -14.75
C VAL A 20 -10.84 23.61 -15.02
N MET A 21 -10.19 22.61 -14.41
CA MET A 21 -10.62 21.22 -14.50
C MET A 21 -11.23 20.73 -13.19
N THR A 22 -12.19 19.80 -13.31
CA THR A 22 -12.90 19.23 -12.16
C THR A 22 -12.56 17.75 -12.01
N PHE A 23 -12.16 17.33 -10.81
CA PHE A 23 -11.85 15.94 -10.50
C PHE A 23 -12.38 15.52 -9.12
N PRO A 24 -12.72 14.24 -8.89
CA PRO A 24 -13.29 13.79 -7.62
C PRO A 24 -12.22 13.56 -6.54
N CYS A 25 -12.53 13.92 -5.30
CA CYS A 25 -11.72 13.54 -4.15
C CYS A 25 -11.72 12.01 -3.94
N GLN A 26 -10.56 11.36 -3.93
CA GLN A 26 -10.46 9.90 -3.75
C GLN A 26 -10.92 9.40 -2.36
N VAL A 27 -11.09 10.29 -1.38
CA VAL A 27 -11.53 9.92 -0.01
C VAL A 27 -13.03 10.09 0.19
N CYS A 28 -13.58 11.26 -0.18
CA CYS A 28 -14.98 11.60 0.09
C CYS A 28 -15.82 11.80 -1.17
N GLN A 29 -15.24 11.61 -2.36
CA GLN A 29 -15.88 11.75 -3.67
C GLN A 29 -16.45 13.14 -3.99
N SER A 30 -16.19 14.15 -3.14
CA SER A 30 -16.59 15.53 -3.45
C SER A 30 -15.83 16.07 -4.67
N PRO A 31 -16.49 16.79 -5.58
CA PRO A 31 -15.85 17.39 -6.75
C PRO A 31 -14.90 18.51 -6.33
N LEU A 32 -13.68 18.52 -6.87
CA LEU A 32 -12.65 19.52 -6.66
C LEU A 32 -12.35 20.21 -7.99
N GLN A 33 -12.17 21.53 -7.93
CA GLN A 33 -11.72 22.32 -9.07
C GLN A 33 -10.27 22.74 -8.85
N ALA A 34 -9.46 22.62 -9.88
CA ALA A 34 -8.08 23.10 -9.90
C ALA A 34 -7.77 23.68 -11.27
N ASP A 35 -6.87 24.67 -11.28
CA ASP A 35 -6.31 25.19 -12.52
C ASP A 35 -5.39 24.16 -13.15
N GLU A 36 -5.29 24.18 -14.48
CA GLU A 36 -4.34 23.35 -15.24
C GLU A 36 -2.88 23.53 -14.77
N THR A 37 -2.53 24.71 -14.27
CA THR A 37 -1.20 24.99 -13.71
C THR A 37 -0.92 24.24 -12.40
N GLN A 38 -1.95 23.70 -11.75
CA GLN A 38 -1.82 22.92 -10.51
C GLN A 38 -1.67 21.42 -10.77
N VAL A 39 -1.66 20.97 -12.03
CA VAL A 39 -1.40 19.57 -12.38
C VAL A 39 -0.12 19.06 -11.71
N GLY A 40 -0.20 17.89 -11.07
CA GLY A 40 0.92 17.32 -10.31
C GLY A 40 1.22 18.00 -8.98
N THR A 41 0.45 19.02 -8.57
CA THR A 41 0.58 19.69 -7.27
C THR A 41 -0.36 19.07 -6.24
N LEU A 42 0.02 19.13 -4.95
CA LEU A 42 -0.83 18.71 -3.83
C LEU A 42 -1.83 19.81 -3.47
N VAL A 43 -3.13 19.53 -3.61
CA VAL A 43 -4.23 20.41 -3.17
C VAL A 43 -4.99 19.77 -2.02
N ARG A 44 -5.62 20.58 -1.14
CA ARG A 44 -6.42 20.09 -0.01
C ARG A 44 -7.91 20.11 -0.35
N CYS A 45 -8.58 18.97 -0.16
CA CYS A 45 -10.03 18.89 -0.27
C CYS A 45 -10.71 19.77 0.82
N PRO A 46 -11.63 20.68 0.48
CA PRO A 46 -12.30 21.54 1.47
C PRO A 46 -13.28 20.76 2.37
N VAL A 47 -13.74 19.58 1.92
CA VAL A 47 -14.71 18.75 2.67
C VAL A 47 -14.01 17.88 3.72
N CYS A 48 -13.05 17.04 3.30
CA CYS A 48 -12.40 16.07 4.19
C CYS A 48 -10.98 16.46 4.64
N LYS A 49 -10.45 17.59 4.17
CA LYS A 49 -9.09 18.13 4.47
C LYS A 49 -7.91 17.25 4.02
N THR A 50 -8.17 16.17 3.27
CA THR A 50 -7.12 15.30 2.71
C THR A 50 -6.35 16.04 1.62
N ALA A 51 -5.02 15.92 1.62
CA ALA A 51 -4.15 16.41 0.55
C ALA A 51 -4.09 15.38 -0.59
N LEU A 52 -4.30 15.83 -1.82
CA LEU A 52 -4.48 15.00 -3.02
C LEU A 52 -3.67 15.60 -4.17
N LEU A 53 -3.05 14.75 -4.98
CA LEU A 53 -2.38 15.19 -6.20
C LEU A 53 -3.43 15.49 -7.27
N VAL A 54 -3.31 16.65 -7.89
CA VAL A 54 -4.11 17.05 -9.04
C VAL A 54 -3.72 16.17 -10.25
N PRO A 55 -4.65 15.38 -10.83
CA PRO A 55 -4.35 14.47 -11.94
C PRO A 55 -3.88 15.21 -13.19
N ASP A 56 -2.92 14.64 -13.91
CA ASP A 56 -2.55 15.14 -15.24
C ASP A 56 -3.52 14.57 -16.29
N PRO A 57 -4.30 15.42 -16.99
CA PRO A 57 -5.27 14.94 -17.98
C PRO A 57 -4.60 14.27 -19.19
N VAL A 58 -3.33 14.60 -19.47
CA VAL A 58 -2.58 14.04 -20.61
C VAL A 58 -1.96 12.69 -20.25
N ALA A 59 -1.52 12.52 -19.01
CA ALA A 59 -0.87 11.29 -18.55
C ALA A 59 -1.82 10.07 -18.51
N HIS A 60 -3.13 10.30 -18.37
CA HIS A 60 -4.14 9.25 -18.33
C HIS A 60 -4.71 8.85 -19.69
N GLN A 61 -4.20 9.37 -20.81
CA GLN A 61 -4.56 8.79 -22.09
C GLN A 61 -3.98 7.36 -22.11
N PRO A 62 -4.82 6.30 -22.03
CA PRO A 62 -4.33 4.94 -22.05
C PRO A 62 -3.59 4.81 -23.37
N ARG A 63 -2.27 4.69 -23.31
CA ARG A 63 -1.47 4.36 -24.50
C ARG A 63 -2.12 3.11 -25.04
N SER A 64 -2.82 3.24 -26.18
CA SER A 64 -3.37 2.10 -26.87
C SER A 64 -2.23 1.10 -26.96
N PRO A 65 -2.41 -0.16 -26.49
CA PRO A 65 -1.34 -1.13 -26.50
C PRO A 65 -0.80 -1.15 -27.93
N GLN A 66 0.41 -0.60 -28.12
CA GLN A 66 1.11 -0.69 -29.38
C GLN A 66 1.21 -2.19 -29.63
N ALA A 67 0.54 -2.63 -30.68
CA ALA A 67 0.52 -4.02 -31.12
C ALA A 67 1.95 -4.45 -31.40
N GLY A 68 2.63 -4.92 -30.35
CA GLY A 68 3.86 -5.66 -30.48
C GLY A 68 3.57 -6.94 -31.29
N PRO A 69 4.52 -7.40 -32.10
CA PRO A 69 4.33 -8.58 -32.92
C PRO A 69 3.90 -9.78 -32.06
N LEU A 70 2.79 -10.37 -32.50
CA LEU A 70 2.14 -11.55 -31.94
C LEU A 70 3.16 -12.67 -31.68
N ASN A 71 3.46 -12.94 -30.41
CA ASN A 71 3.88 -14.28 -30.01
C ASN A 71 2.61 -15.13 -29.83
N PRO A 72 2.47 -16.26 -30.55
CA PRO A 72 1.27 -17.09 -30.45
C PRO A 72 1.17 -17.75 -29.06
N PRO A 73 -0.02 -17.75 -28.42
CA PRO A 73 -0.23 -18.41 -27.14
C PRO A 73 -0.38 -19.92 -27.30
N ALA A 74 0.38 -20.67 -26.49
CA ALA A 74 0.18 -22.10 -26.29
C ALA A 74 -1.03 -22.33 -25.36
N ALA A 75 -2.06 -22.95 -25.93
CA ALA A 75 -3.05 -23.86 -25.35
C ALA A 75 -3.56 -23.60 -23.91
N ALA A 76 -4.77 -23.03 -23.87
CA ALA A 76 -5.97 -23.57 -23.20
C ALA A 76 -5.85 -24.26 -21.82
N SER A 77 -6.49 -23.63 -20.81
CA SER A 77 -7.31 -24.40 -19.88
C SER A 77 -8.52 -23.60 -19.41
N THR A 78 -9.66 -23.98 -19.99
CA THR A 78 -11.02 -23.66 -19.57
C THR A 78 -11.30 -24.19 -18.16
N ARG A 79 -11.75 -23.30 -17.26
CA ARG A 79 -12.80 -23.69 -16.30
C ARG A 79 -13.62 -22.47 -15.88
N ALA A 80 -14.85 -22.47 -16.38
CA ALA A 80 -15.95 -21.67 -15.88
C ALA A 80 -16.41 -22.21 -14.53
N THR A 81 -16.67 -21.31 -13.58
CA THR A 81 -17.75 -21.52 -12.59
C THR A 81 -18.45 -20.20 -12.30
N SER A 82 -19.76 -20.29 -12.43
CA SER A 82 -20.83 -19.33 -12.38
C SER A 82 -21.12 -18.74 -10.99
N TYR A 83 -21.70 -17.54 -11.07
CA TYR A 83 -22.48 -16.79 -10.07
C TYR A 83 -23.36 -17.63 -9.13
N ALA A 84 -23.45 -17.20 -7.85
CA ALA A 84 -24.72 -17.10 -7.11
C ALA A 84 -24.52 -16.39 -5.77
N THR A 85 -25.12 -15.21 -5.60
CA THR A 85 -25.58 -14.67 -4.30
C THR A 85 -26.94 -15.28 -3.96
N PRO A 86 -27.19 -15.61 -2.68
CA PRO A 86 -28.41 -15.10 -2.07
C PRO A 86 -28.25 -14.65 -0.61
N THR A 87 -28.95 -13.57 -0.30
CA THR A 87 -29.31 -13.02 1.01
C THR A 87 -30.08 -14.04 1.87
N ARG A 88 -29.71 -14.28 3.14
CA ARG A 88 -30.69 -14.50 4.25
C ARG A 88 -30.09 -14.51 5.68
N ALA A 89 -30.75 -13.72 6.54
CA ALA A 89 -31.02 -13.85 7.98
C ALA A 89 -29.94 -14.27 9.00
N VAL A 90 -29.76 -13.37 9.97
CA VAL A 90 -29.15 -13.58 11.30
C VAL A 90 -30.04 -14.46 12.19
N PRO A 91 -29.50 -15.51 12.82
CA PRO A 91 -30.06 -16.08 14.04
C PRO A 91 -29.26 -15.65 15.27
N SER A 92 -30.00 -15.37 16.33
CA SER A 92 -29.53 -15.22 17.70
C SER A 92 -29.48 -16.61 18.36
N VAL A 93 -28.32 -17.07 18.83
CA VAL A 93 -28.11 -18.20 19.77
C VAL A 93 -26.72 -18.03 20.42
N SER A 94 -26.59 -17.83 21.72
CA SER A 94 -26.61 -18.84 22.80
C SER A 94 -25.48 -19.89 22.69
N SER A 95 -24.56 -19.80 23.65
CA SER A 95 -23.69 -20.86 24.20
C SER A 95 -22.75 -21.60 23.24
N ALA A 96 -21.46 -21.30 23.36
CA ALA A 96 -20.38 -21.99 22.67
C ALA A 96 -20.18 -23.43 23.20
N PRO A 97 -20.32 -24.48 22.36
CA PRO A 97 -19.82 -25.81 22.66
C PRO A 97 -18.32 -25.91 22.34
N ALA A 98 -17.63 -26.81 23.05
CA ALA A 98 -16.21 -27.08 22.91
C ALA A 98 -15.81 -27.48 21.46
N PRO A 99 -14.59 -27.13 21.00
CA PRO A 99 -14.15 -27.43 19.64
C PRO A 99 -14.01 -28.96 19.42
N PRO A 100 -14.48 -29.49 18.27
CA PRO A 100 -14.31 -30.89 17.92
C PRO A 100 -12.83 -31.20 17.66
N GLN A 101 -12.30 -32.17 18.39
CA GLN A 101 -10.97 -32.74 18.19
C GLN A 101 -10.97 -33.63 16.94
N ASN A 102 -10.87 -33.03 15.76
CA ASN A 102 -10.67 -33.76 14.51
C ASN A 102 -9.32 -33.35 13.90
N SER A 103 -8.25 -33.80 14.56
CA SER A 103 -6.88 -33.69 14.04
C SER A 103 -6.71 -34.71 12.90
N PRO A 104 -6.35 -34.30 11.67
CA PRO A 104 -6.03 -35.25 10.61
C PRO A 104 -4.78 -36.09 11.00
N PRO A 105 -4.71 -37.37 10.57
CA PRO A 105 -3.55 -38.21 10.85
C PRO A 105 -2.30 -37.59 10.23
N LEU A 106 -1.27 -37.41 11.06
CA LEU A 106 0.05 -36.95 10.63
C LEU A 106 0.58 -37.88 9.51
N PRO A 107 1.13 -37.34 8.41
CA PRO A 107 1.69 -38.17 7.35
C PRO A 107 2.82 -39.04 7.90
N ARG A 108 2.74 -40.35 7.65
CA ARG A 108 3.78 -41.32 7.99
C ARG A 108 5.11 -40.85 7.43
N ARG A 109 6.08 -40.70 8.32
CA ARG A 109 7.47 -40.34 8.05
C ARG A 109 8.08 -41.41 7.14
N VAL A 110 8.20 -41.11 5.85
CA VAL A 110 8.95 -41.94 4.90
C VAL A 110 10.43 -41.71 5.20
N THR A 111 11.07 -42.71 5.81
CA THR A 111 12.51 -42.74 6.04
C THR A 111 13.20 -42.97 4.69
N VAL A 112 13.58 -41.88 4.01
CA VAL A 112 14.38 -41.97 2.79
C VAL A 112 15.83 -42.28 3.20
N PRO A 113 16.48 -43.32 2.64
CA PRO A 113 17.83 -43.69 3.01
C PRO A 113 18.83 -42.57 2.67
N ALA A 114 19.62 -42.21 3.69
CA ALA A 114 20.66 -41.20 3.64
C ALA A 114 21.91 -41.77 2.99
N SER A 115 22.00 -41.74 1.66
CA SER A 115 23.25 -41.94 0.93
C SER A 115 23.06 -41.50 -0.52
N LEU A 116 23.98 -40.68 -1.05
CA LEU A 116 24.14 -40.27 -2.47
C LEU A 116 23.58 -38.90 -2.94
N LEU A 117 23.69 -37.85 -2.13
CA LEU A 117 23.69 -36.47 -2.64
C LEU A 117 24.82 -35.63 -2.00
N ALA A 118 26.05 -35.92 -2.38
CA ALA A 118 27.16 -35.00 -2.24
C ALA A 118 26.93 -33.84 -3.24
N GLY A 119 26.62 -32.64 -2.75
CA GLY A 119 26.59 -31.42 -3.56
C GLY A 119 25.49 -30.40 -3.25
N ARG A 120 24.55 -30.65 -2.32
CA ARG A 120 23.70 -29.58 -1.79
C ARG A 120 24.44 -28.89 -0.65
N VAL A 121 24.95 -27.70 -0.95
CA VAL A 121 25.41 -26.74 0.07
C VAL A 121 24.32 -26.67 1.15
N PRO A 122 24.64 -26.84 2.45
CA PRO A 122 23.66 -26.72 3.52
C PRO A 122 22.94 -25.38 3.38
N GLY A 123 21.69 -25.46 2.91
CA GLY A 123 20.85 -24.30 2.66
C GLY A 123 20.79 -23.49 3.93
N SER A 124 21.22 -22.23 3.83
CA SER A 124 21.13 -21.29 4.93
C SER A 124 19.69 -21.31 5.44
N PRO A 125 19.44 -21.46 6.76
CA PRO A 125 18.09 -21.42 7.29
C PRO A 125 17.42 -20.15 6.78
N ASP A 126 16.26 -20.32 6.14
CA ASP A 126 15.53 -19.29 5.38
C ASP A 126 15.49 -17.96 6.14
N LYS A 127 16.44 -17.07 5.82
CA LYS A 127 16.69 -15.87 6.61
C LYS A 127 15.52 -14.92 6.38
N ARG A 128 14.73 -14.70 7.43
CA ARG A 128 13.68 -13.71 7.45
C ARG A 128 14.27 -12.36 7.81
N TYR A 129 13.87 -11.31 7.11
CA TYR A 129 14.24 -9.95 7.44
C TYR A 129 13.01 -9.04 7.44
N GLY A 130 13.05 -8.03 8.30
CA GLY A 130 12.01 -7.03 8.42
C GLY A 130 12.33 -5.79 7.61
N PHE A 131 11.33 -5.23 6.92
CA PHE A 131 11.43 -3.96 6.21
C PHE A 131 10.12 -3.18 6.30
N ASN A 132 10.15 -1.88 6.02
CA ASN A 132 8.96 -1.03 6.09
C ASN A 132 8.40 -0.81 4.68
N CYS A 133 7.08 -0.86 4.55
CA CYS A 133 6.39 -0.47 3.32
C CYS A 133 6.62 1.02 3.03
N VAL A 134 7.11 1.33 1.82
CA VAL A 134 7.41 2.72 1.39
C VAL A 134 6.16 3.62 1.42
N TYR A 135 4.97 3.06 1.23
CA TYR A 135 3.74 3.85 1.11
C TYR A 135 3.02 4.11 2.44
N CYS A 136 3.01 3.12 3.35
CA CYS A 136 2.23 3.20 4.59
C CYS A 136 3.05 3.00 5.86
N SER A 137 4.37 2.83 5.75
CA SER A 137 5.31 2.57 6.86
C SER A 137 5.03 1.30 7.69
N SER A 138 4.10 0.44 7.24
CA SER A 138 3.83 -0.84 7.91
C SER A 138 5.06 -1.74 7.88
N ARG A 139 5.33 -2.43 9.00
CA ARG A 139 6.43 -3.39 9.12
C ARG A 139 6.03 -4.71 8.46
N LEU A 140 6.83 -5.14 7.50
CA LEU A 140 6.66 -6.36 6.73
C LEU A 140 7.85 -7.30 6.98
N GLU A 141 7.61 -8.60 6.81
CA GLU A 141 8.64 -9.62 6.90
C GLU A 141 8.69 -10.40 5.59
N ALA A 142 9.90 -10.64 5.08
CA ALA A 142 10.13 -11.41 3.87
C ALA A 142 11.27 -12.41 4.08
N THR A 143 11.26 -13.48 3.28
CA THR A 143 12.37 -14.41 3.15
C THR A 143 13.32 -13.99 2.03
N GLU A 144 14.56 -14.45 2.07
CA GLU A 144 15.54 -14.22 1.00
C GLU A 144 15.05 -14.74 -0.36
N ALA A 145 14.25 -15.82 -0.35
CA ALA A 145 13.64 -16.40 -1.56
C ALA A 145 12.68 -15.47 -2.30
N VAL A 146 12.10 -14.47 -1.62
CA VAL A 146 11.19 -13.48 -2.23
C VAL A 146 11.82 -12.09 -2.36
N ALA A 147 13.12 -11.96 -2.04
CA ALA A 147 13.85 -10.71 -2.26
C ALA A 147 13.84 -10.32 -3.75
N ALA A 148 13.83 -9.01 -4.03
CA ALA A 148 13.72 -8.41 -5.36
C ALA A 148 12.44 -8.73 -6.14
N GLN A 149 11.47 -9.45 -5.54
CA GLN A 149 10.18 -9.70 -6.17
C GLN A 149 9.20 -8.56 -5.88
N GLU A 150 8.21 -8.41 -6.75
CA GLU A 150 7.06 -7.55 -6.51
C GLU A 150 6.03 -8.29 -5.65
N GLY A 151 5.48 -7.59 -4.66
CA GLY A 151 4.44 -8.10 -3.77
C GLY A 151 3.41 -7.03 -3.42
N VAL A 152 2.32 -7.43 -2.79
CA VAL A 152 1.28 -6.51 -2.32
C VAL A 152 1.40 -6.30 -0.83
N CYS A 153 1.46 -5.04 -0.38
CA CYS A 153 1.48 -4.75 1.05
C CYS A 153 0.11 -5.12 1.67
N PRO A 154 0.05 -6.04 2.66
CA PRO A 154 -1.21 -6.47 3.27
C PRO A 154 -1.91 -5.36 4.05
N THR A 155 -1.21 -4.28 4.40
CA THR A 155 -1.77 -3.16 5.18
C THR A 155 -2.45 -2.11 4.30
N CYS A 156 -1.92 -1.83 3.11
CA CYS A 156 -2.43 -0.74 2.25
C CYS A 156 -2.83 -1.18 0.84
N GLY A 157 -2.52 -2.39 0.41
CA GLY A 157 -2.85 -2.91 -0.92
C GLY A 157 -1.95 -2.42 -2.06
N ASN A 158 -0.97 -1.54 -1.79
CA ASN A 158 -0.04 -1.07 -2.81
C ASN A 158 0.97 -2.14 -3.21
N THR A 159 1.31 -2.19 -4.49
CA THR A 159 2.42 -3.00 -5.02
C THR A 159 3.76 -2.41 -4.58
N ILE A 160 4.61 -3.25 -3.98
CA ILE A 160 5.93 -2.90 -3.46
C ILE A 160 6.98 -3.87 -4.02
N THR A 161 8.22 -3.41 -4.13
CA THR A 161 9.36 -4.28 -4.42
C THR A 161 10.06 -4.65 -3.12
N ILE A 162 10.26 -5.94 -2.88
CA ILE A 162 10.87 -6.45 -1.65
C ILE A 162 12.39 -6.19 -1.70
N PRO A 163 12.99 -5.48 -0.72
CA PRO A 163 14.43 -5.18 -0.73
C PRO A 163 15.30 -6.45 -0.66
N ILE A 164 16.52 -6.38 -1.20
CA ILE A 164 17.50 -7.47 -1.11
C ILE A 164 18.30 -7.30 0.19
N LEU A 165 18.54 -8.41 0.90
CA LEU A 165 19.46 -8.42 2.03
C LEU A 165 20.89 -8.68 1.53
N ASP A 166 21.82 -7.77 1.81
CA ASP A 166 23.23 -7.98 1.45
C ASP A 166 23.92 -8.97 2.40
N LYS A 167 25.16 -9.37 2.06
CA LYS A 167 25.98 -10.26 2.90
C LYS A 167 26.26 -9.73 4.31
N TYR A 168 26.03 -8.44 4.56
CA TYR A 168 26.19 -7.76 5.84
C TYR A 168 24.86 -7.52 6.58
N GLY A 169 23.73 -8.03 6.06
CA GLY A 169 22.41 -7.84 6.67
C GLY A 169 21.77 -6.47 6.40
N ARG A 170 22.26 -5.70 5.43
CA ARG A 170 21.72 -4.38 5.06
C ARG A 170 20.71 -4.54 3.93
N LEU A 171 19.62 -3.76 4.00
CA LEU A 171 18.62 -3.73 2.94
C LEU A 171 19.12 -2.87 1.78
N ILE A 172 19.08 -3.43 0.58
CA ILE A 172 19.44 -2.78 -0.68
C ILE A 172 18.20 -2.74 -1.56
N ASP A 173 17.90 -1.56 -2.09
CA ASP A 173 16.87 -1.42 -3.13
C ASP A 173 17.36 -2.12 -4.42
N PRO A 174 16.60 -3.08 -4.97
CA PRO A 174 17.01 -3.82 -6.17
C PRO A 174 17.20 -2.93 -7.41
N VAL A 175 16.49 -1.80 -7.50
CA VAL A 175 16.54 -0.90 -8.66
C VAL A 175 17.70 0.07 -8.52
N THR A 176 17.78 0.80 -7.39
CA THR A 176 18.78 1.86 -7.20
C THR A 176 20.12 1.33 -6.69
N ARG A 177 20.16 0.10 -6.16
CA ARG A 177 21.30 -0.51 -5.47
C ARG A 177 21.83 0.31 -4.29
N GLN A 178 21.04 1.26 -3.79
CA GLN A 178 21.38 2.04 -2.62
C GLN A 178 21.01 1.29 -1.34
N ILE A 179 21.82 1.50 -0.30
CA ILE A 179 21.53 0.96 1.04
C ILE A 179 20.38 1.77 1.62
N ILE A 180 19.27 1.09 1.87
CA ILE A 180 18.12 1.66 2.56
C ILE A 180 18.48 1.77 4.04
N LYS A 181 18.78 3.00 4.48
CA LYS A 181 18.93 3.29 5.90
C LYS A 181 17.55 3.16 6.54
N GLN A 182 17.33 2.08 7.26
CA GLN A 182 16.22 2.04 8.20
C GLN A 182 16.51 3.10 9.27
N ASP A 183 15.61 4.06 9.44
CA ASP A 183 15.76 5.06 10.49
C ASP A 183 15.94 4.32 11.83
N PRO A 184 17.03 4.58 12.57
CA PRO A 184 17.45 3.76 13.71
C PRO A 184 16.49 3.82 14.90
N HIS A 185 15.45 4.65 14.81
CA HIS A 185 14.40 4.72 15.80
C HIS A 185 13.15 4.16 15.14
N PRO A 186 12.81 2.88 15.38
CA PRO A 186 11.49 2.38 15.03
C PRO A 186 10.48 3.21 15.84
N VAL A 187 9.95 4.26 15.21
CA VAL A 187 8.84 5.00 15.77
C VAL A 187 7.72 3.97 15.84
N HIS A 188 7.41 3.51 17.06
CA HIS A 188 6.33 2.56 17.29
C HIS A 188 5.14 2.99 16.45
N ALA A 189 4.55 2.09 15.66
CA ALA A 189 3.53 2.42 14.66
C ALA A 189 2.39 3.32 15.21
N TYR A 190 2.15 3.26 16.52
CA TYR A 190 1.20 4.10 17.24
C TYR A 190 1.63 5.57 17.41
N ALA A 191 2.94 5.86 17.58
CA ALA A 191 3.45 7.21 17.77
C ALA A 191 3.54 8.01 16.45
N ALA A 192 3.79 7.34 15.32
CA ALA A 192 3.85 8.00 14.01
C ALA A 192 2.46 8.35 13.43
N ALA A 193 1.39 7.76 13.98
CA ALA A 193 0.05 7.92 13.43
C ALA A 193 -0.58 9.31 13.70
N GLY A 194 0.05 10.16 14.53
CA GLY A 194 -0.45 11.51 14.83
C GLY A 194 -1.91 11.50 15.29
N ASP A 195 -2.76 12.26 14.62
CA ASP A 195 -4.21 12.33 14.91
C ASP A 195 -4.95 11.00 14.70
N ARG A 196 -4.34 10.04 14.00
CA ARG A 196 -4.87 8.68 13.78
C ARG A 196 -4.36 7.67 14.81
N ALA A 197 -3.57 8.11 15.79
CA ALA A 197 -3.15 7.24 16.88
C ALA A 197 -4.37 6.88 17.77
N PRO A 198 -4.40 5.66 18.33
CA PRO A 198 -5.35 5.32 19.38
C PRO A 198 -5.21 6.30 20.55
N LYS A 199 -6.34 6.83 21.04
CA LYS A 199 -6.35 7.79 22.15
C LYS A 199 -6.50 7.06 23.47
N ILE A 200 -5.68 7.41 24.47
CA ILE A 200 -5.90 6.94 25.84
C ILE A 200 -6.95 7.86 26.48
N VAL A 201 -8.12 7.29 26.80
CA VAL A 201 -9.21 7.98 27.48
C VAL A 201 -9.33 7.48 28.92
N ARG A 202 -9.66 8.39 29.84
CA ARG A 202 -10.02 8.03 31.22
C ARG A 202 -11.53 7.83 31.31
N LEU A 203 -11.95 6.68 31.81
CA LEU A 203 -13.35 6.40 32.13
C LEU A 203 -13.72 7.01 33.48
N THR A 204 -15.03 7.05 33.76
CA THR A 204 -15.61 7.62 35.00
C THR A 204 -15.21 6.87 36.27
N ASP A 205 -14.82 5.61 36.15
CA ASP A 205 -14.29 4.78 37.23
C ASP A 205 -12.80 5.06 37.54
N GLY A 206 -12.15 5.93 36.76
CA GLY A 206 -10.72 6.25 36.85
C GLY A 206 -9.81 5.30 36.05
N SER A 207 -10.36 4.27 35.40
CA SER A 207 -9.59 3.36 34.54
C SER A 207 -9.20 4.01 33.22
N GLN A 208 -8.17 3.49 32.57
CA GLN A 208 -7.72 3.93 31.24
C GLN A 208 -8.14 2.92 30.18
N ALA A 209 -8.66 3.41 29.06
CA ALA A 209 -8.91 2.62 27.87
C ALA A 209 -8.29 3.27 26.65
N ILE A 210 -7.98 2.45 25.65
CA ILE A 210 -7.53 2.85 24.32
C ILE A 210 -8.77 2.94 23.43
N GLU A 211 -9.05 4.12 22.91
CA GLU A 211 -10.10 4.38 21.93
C GLU A 211 -9.51 4.25 20.51
N CYS A 212 -10.08 3.33 19.72
CA CYS A 212 -9.75 3.20 18.31
C CYS A 212 -10.37 4.35 17.49
N PRO A 213 -9.61 5.15 16.73
CA PRO A 213 -10.16 6.28 15.97
C PRO A 213 -11.01 5.87 14.76
N ARG A 214 -10.98 4.58 14.36
CA ARG A 214 -11.78 4.07 13.24
C ARG A 214 -13.19 3.63 13.67
N CYS A 215 -13.29 2.85 14.75
CA CYS A 215 -14.56 2.24 15.17
C CYS A 215 -15.05 2.71 16.55
N ARG A 216 -14.29 3.56 17.25
CA ARG A 216 -14.57 4.04 18.62
C ARG A 216 -14.71 2.92 19.65
N SER A 217 -14.21 1.73 19.36
CA SER A 217 -14.13 0.66 20.35
C SER A 217 -13.16 1.05 21.45
N LEU A 218 -13.56 0.83 22.70
CA LEU A 218 -12.74 1.01 23.88
C LEU A 218 -12.11 -0.33 24.26
N SER A 219 -10.79 -0.39 24.34
CA SER A 219 -10.06 -1.54 24.86
C SER A 219 -9.40 -1.15 26.17
N VAL A 220 -9.70 -1.86 27.26
CA VAL A 220 -9.08 -1.61 28.56
C VAL A 220 -7.57 -1.78 28.46
N VAL A 221 -6.82 -0.87 29.08
CA VAL A 221 -5.36 -0.99 29.21
C VAL A 221 -5.08 -2.06 30.26
N THR A 222 -5.09 -3.33 29.86
CA THR A 222 -4.58 -4.41 30.72
C THR A 222 -3.07 -4.30 30.74
N ALA A 223 -2.49 -3.94 31.88
CA ALA A 223 -1.05 -3.89 32.05
C ALA A 223 -0.46 -5.30 31.84
N ASN A 224 0.01 -5.56 30.63
CA ASN A 224 0.90 -6.68 30.34
C ASN A 224 2.21 -6.05 29.86
N ASN A 225 3.08 -5.78 30.84
CA ASN A 225 4.51 -5.66 30.62
C ASN A 225 5.19 -6.54 31.65
#